data_AF-A0A8B8AHK8-F1
#
_entry.id   AF-A0A8B8AHK8-F1
#
_cell.length_a   1.000
_cell.length_b   1.000
_cell.length_c   1.000
_cell.angle_alpha   90.00
_cell.angle_beta   90.00
_cell.angle_gamma   90.00
#
_symmetry.space_group_name_H-M   'P 1'
#
loop_
_entity.id
_entity.type
_entity.pdbx_description
1 polymer ?
#
loop_
_entity_poly.entity_id
_entity_poly.type
_entity_poly.pdbx_seq_one_letter_code
_entity_poly.pdbx_strand_id
1 'polypeptide(L)'
;MAPFVKFLLLFAVNQIIGVNSNAISLDKRANFAKRADKNTLYNIYTKINTLEKALKNQETRNQKRTKLLREVLKSFVGIDSNLESSQKVAFTATVTRGTISKNGQTLVFPNIITNVGGGYNRANGVFTAPRDGVYVFFCRITAATNPSDMYFDFILNGSRKAGSLVYGRNNNPYRTSSNSIVLQLRHGDRVWVKMTYGGNHYYYGVGGDQSFSGYLL
;
A
#
# COMPACT_ATOMS: atom_id res chain seq x y z
N MET A 1 -39.41 23.57 -21.74
CA MET A 1 -38.33 24.49 -22.18
C MET A 1 -37.92 24.11 -23.60
N ALA A 2 -38.84 24.27 -24.54
CA ALA A 2 -39.05 25.46 -25.39
C ALA A 2 -38.07 25.48 -26.60
N PRO A 3 -38.51 25.02 -27.79
CA PRO A 3 -37.71 24.94 -29.03
C PRO A 3 -37.09 26.28 -29.48
N PHE A 4 -37.52 27.37 -28.84
CA PHE A 4 -36.99 28.72 -28.98
C PHE A 4 -35.49 28.84 -28.62
N VAL A 5 -35.00 28.12 -27.61
CA VAL A 5 -33.58 28.18 -27.19
C VAL A 5 -32.67 27.48 -28.20
N LYS A 6 -33.15 26.39 -28.82
CA LYS A 6 -32.45 25.68 -29.90
C LYS A 6 -32.37 26.53 -31.18
N PHE A 7 -33.43 27.30 -31.45
CA PHE A 7 -33.49 28.21 -32.59
C PHE A 7 -32.53 29.40 -32.43
N LEU A 8 -32.41 29.97 -31.21
CA LEU A 8 -31.46 31.04 -30.92
C LEU A 8 -29.99 30.62 -31.08
N LEU A 9 -29.65 29.38 -30.67
CA LEU A 9 -28.30 28.81 -30.82
C LEU A 9 -27.92 28.55 -32.29
N LEU A 10 -28.86 28.08 -33.12
CA LEU A 10 -28.66 27.91 -34.57
C LEU A 10 -28.54 29.26 -35.30
N PHE A 11 -29.29 30.27 -34.87
CA PHE A 11 -29.21 31.62 -35.42
C PHE A 11 -27.87 32.29 -35.08
N ALA A 12 -27.36 32.10 -33.85
CA ALA A 12 -26.05 32.58 -33.43
C ALA A 12 -24.90 31.91 -34.21
N VAL A 13 -24.99 30.61 -34.49
CA VAL A 13 -23.99 29.89 -35.32
C VAL A 13 -24.01 30.38 -36.77
N ASN A 14 -25.19 30.70 -37.32
CA ASN A 14 -25.33 31.27 -38.67
C ASN A 14 -24.89 32.73 -38.80
N GLN A 15 -24.82 33.49 -37.70
CA GLN A 15 -24.27 34.87 -37.71
C GLN A 15 -22.74 34.87 -37.54
N ILE A 16 -22.16 33.86 -36.87
CA ILE A 16 -20.70 33.67 -36.74
C ILE A 16 -20.10 33.13 -38.05
N ILE A 17 -20.85 32.28 -38.77
CA ILE A 17 -20.50 31.85 -40.12
C ILE A 17 -21.20 32.81 -41.10
N GLY A 18 -20.65 34.01 -41.26
CA GLY A 18 -21.21 35.03 -42.14
C GLY A 18 -21.44 34.52 -43.57
N VAL A 19 -22.66 34.09 -43.87
CA VAL A 19 -23.15 33.84 -45.22
C VAL A 19 -24.32 34.79 -45.44
N ASN A 20 -24.00 35.98 -45.94
CA ASN A 20 -24.98 36.90 -46.48
C ASN A 20 -25.54 36.30 -47.77
N SER A 21 -26.74 35.75 -47.68
CA SER A 21 -27.56 35.35 -48.83
C SER A 21 -28.15 36.59 -49.46
N ASN A 22 -27.48 37.12 -50.48
CA ASN A 22 -28.10 37.65 -51.70
C ASN A 22 -27.02 38.20 -52.63
N ALA A 23 -26.74 37.41 -53.66
CA ALA A 23 -26.83 37.83 -55.05
C ALA A 23 -26.20 36.70 -55.87
N ILE A 24 -26.38 36.75 -57.19
CA ILE A 24 -25.61 35.98 -58.16
C ILE A 24 -26.29 34.65 -58.51
N SER A 25 -27.28 34.82 -59.38
CA SER A 25 -27.81 33.89 -60.39
C SER A 25 -27.20 32.49 -60.43
N LEU A 26 -28.11 31.52 -60.53
CA LEU A 26 -27.88 30.14 -60.98
C LEU A 26 -26.98 30.04 -62.25
N ASP A 27 -26.82 31.13 -62.99
CA ASP A 27 -25.98 31.27 -64.17
C ASP A 27 -24.46 31.30 -63.87
N LYS A 28 -24.01 31.75 -62.68
CA LYS A 28 -22.58 31.60 -62.29
C LYS A 28 -22.23 30.21 -61.79
N ARG A 29 -23.18 29.46 -61.21
CA ARG A 29 -22.93 28.06 -60.80
C ARG A 29 -22.75 27.13 -61.99
N ALA A 30 -23.47 27.36 -63.09
CA ALA A 30 -23.28 26.62 -64.34
C ALA A 30 -21.88 26.86 -64.95
N ASN A 31 -21.30 28.06 -64.78
CA ASN A 31 -19.98 28.40 -65.27
C ASN A 31 -18.83 27.99 -64.32
N PHE A 32 -19.04 27.97 -63.01
CA PHE A 32 -18.08 27.38 -62.06
C PHE A 32 -18.01 25.85 -62.18
N ALA A 33 -19.14 25.19 -62.43
CA ALA A 33 -19.19 23.75 -62.69
C ALA A 33 -18.52 23.36 -64.03
N LYS A 34 -18.46 24.28 -65.01
CA LYS A 34 -17.78 24.09 -66.30
C LYS A 34 -16.29 24.44 -66.31
N ARG A 35 -15.72 24.91 -65.20
CA ARG A 35 -14.29 25.27 -65.11
C ARG A 35 -13.59 24.70 -63.87
N ALA A 36 -14.09 23.61 -63.31
CA ALA A 36 -13.19 22.68 -62.64
C ALA A 36 -12.42 21.96 -63.75
N ASP A 37 -11.28 22.51 -64.13
CA ASP A 37 -10.30 21.78 -64.95
C ASP A 37 -10.09 20.41 -64.28
N LYS A 38 -10.04 19.34 -65.09
CA LYS A 38 -9.84 17.96 -64.64
C LYS A 38 -8.62 17.86 -63.71
N ASN A 39 -7.63 18.73 -63.91
CA ASN A 39 -6.46 18.88 -63.04
C ASN A 39 -6.80 19.39 -61.63
N THR A 40 -7.70 20.36 -61.48
CA THR A 40 -8.12 20.89 -60.16
C THR A 40 -8.85 19.83 -59.35
N LEU A 41 -9.76 19.08 -59.98
CA LEU A 41 -10.48 18.00 -59.32
C LEU A 41 -9.52 16.86 -58.90
N TYR A 42 -8.60 16.47 -59.79
CA TYR A 42 -7.53 15.51 -59.49
C TYR A 42 -6.63 15.95 -58.33
N ASN A 43 -6.25 17.23 -58.28
CA ASN A 43 -5.45 17.80 -57.20
C ASN A 43 -6.18 17.80 -55.85
N ILE A 44 -7.50 17.96 -55.85
CA ILE A 44 -8.32 17.86 -54.63
C ILE A 44 -8.37 16.42 -54.14
N TYR A 45 -8.63 15.45 -55.03
CA TYR A 45 -8.66 14.02 -54.66
C TYR A 45 -7.33 13.53 -54.11
N THR A 46 -6.20 13.90 -54.74
CA THR A 46 -4.87 13.51 -54.26
C THR A 46 -4.56 14.09 -52.88
N LYS A 47 -4.95 15.35 -52.62
CA LYS A 47 -4.82 15.96 -51.28
C LYS A 47 -5.70 15.27 -50.23
N ILE A 48 -6.95 14.93 -50.56
CA ILE A 48 -7.85 14.19 -49.64
C ILE A 48 -7.22 12.84 -49.28
N ASN A 49 -6.80 12.05 -50.27
CA ASN A 49 -6.16 10.75 -50.02
C ASN A 49 -4.88 10.89 -49.16
N THR A 50 -4.11 11.96 -49.38
CA THR A 50 -2.91 12.24 -48.60
C THR A 50 -3.27 12.60 -47.14
N LEU A 51 -4.32 13.38 -46.93
CA LEU A 51 -4.82 13.75 -45.60
C LEU A 51 -5.38 12.53 -44.86
N GLU A 52 -6.15 11.67 -45.52
CA GLU A 52 -6.66 10.42 -44.93
C GLU A 52 -5.52 9.52 -44.46
N LYS A 53 -4.47 9.38 -45.28
CA LYS A 53 -3.26 8.63 -44.92
C LYS A 53 -2.53 9.26 -43.72
N ALA A 54 -2.42 10.59 -43.69
CA ALA A 54 -1.79 11.30 -42.57
C ALA A 54 -2.59 11.14 -41.27
N LEU A 55 -3.93 11.22 -41.34
CA LEU A 55 -4.82 11.02 -40.21
C LEU A 55 -4.68 9.60 -39.66
N LYS A 56 -4.67 8.58 -40.54
CA LYS A 56 -4.49 7.19 -40.13
C LYS A 56 -3.14 6.95 -39.44
N ASN A 57 -2.08 7.59 -39.95
CA ASN A 57 -0.76 7.55 -39.33
C ASN A 57 -0.75 8.22 -37.94
N GLN A 58 -1.48 9.32 -37.77
CA GLN A 58 -1.59 10.01 -36.49
C GLN A 58 -2.38 9.19 -35.47
N GLU A 59 -3.51 8.57 -35.86
CA GLU A 59 -4.27 7.65 -34.99
C GLU A 59 -3.36 6.52 -34.49
N THR A 60 -2.57 5.94 -35.38
CA THR A 60 -1.63 4.87 -35.04
C THR A 60 -0.56 5.35 -34.06
N ARG A 61 -0.01 6.56 -34.26
CA ARG A 61 0.95 7.18 -33.31
C ARG A 61 0.30 7.44 -31.96
N ASN A 62 -0.94 7.92 -31.93
CA ASN A 62 -1.68 8.16 -30.69
C ASN A 62 -1.95 6.86 -29.95
N GLN A 63 -2.34 5.79 -30.63
CA GLN A 63 -2.52 4.47 -30.01
C GLN A 63 -1.20 3.94 -29.40
N LYS A 64 -0.08 4.09 -30.11
CA LYS A 64 1.26 3.74 -29.57
C LYS A 64 1.61 4.56 -28.33
N ARG A 65 1.36 5.88 -28.35
CA ARG A 65 1.58 6.76 -27.19
C ARG A 65 0.72 6.36 -26.00
N THR A 66 -0.57 6.08 -26.21
CA THR A 66 -1.47 5.64 -25.14
C THR A 66 -1.04 4.29 -24.55
N LYS A 67 -0.54 3.37 -25.38
CA LYS A 67 0.02 2.10 -24.88
C LYS A 67 1.25 2.33 -24.01
N LEU A 68 2.20 3.16 -24.48
CA LEU A 68 3.41 3.50 -23.73
C LEU A 68 3.07 4.20 -22.41
N LEU A 69 2.14 5.17 -22.44
CA LEU A 69 1.67 5.85 -21.24
C LEU A 69 1.09 4.87 -20.22
N ARG A 70 0.31 3.87 -20.66
CA ARG A 70 -0.20 2.82 -19.76
C ARG A 70 0.90 1.96 -19.16
N GLU A 71 1.92 1.61 -19.93
CA GLU A 71 3.07 0.82 -19.42
C GLU A 71 3.87 1.62 -18.39
N VAL A 72 4.13 2.90 -18.67
CA VAL A 72 4.81 3.81 -17.74
C VAL A 72 3.99 3.99 -16.46
N LEU A 73 2.68 4.26 -16.56
CA LEU A 73 1.82 4.40 -15.38
C LEU A 73 1.77 3.12 -14.53
N LYS A 74 1.75 1.93 -15.15
CA LYS A 74 1.84 0.66 -14.42
C LYS A 74 3.15 0.53 -13.63
N SER A 75 4.28 0.95 -14.21
CA SER A 75 5.56 0.91 -13.50
C SER A 75 5.60 1.87 -12.30
N PHE A 76 5.05 3.07 -12.43
CA PHE A 76 4.98 4.03 -11.32
C PHE A 76 4.14 3.49 -10.15
N VAL A 77 2.95 2.96 -10.43
CA VAL A 77 2.08 2.36 -9.40
C VAL A 77 2.77 1.16 -8.71
N GLY A 78 3.53 0.36 -9.48
CA GLY A 78 4.35 -0.72 -8.94
C GLY A 78 5.47 -0.25 -7.99
N ILE A 79 6.08 0.90 -8.26
CA ILE A 79 7.12 1.49 -7.41
C ILE A 79 6.51 1.99 -6.09
N ASP A 80 5.39 2.71 -6.15
CA ASP A 80 4.74 3.25 -4.95
C ASP A 80 4.28 2.14 -4.01
N SER A 81 3.65 1.09 -4.53
CA SER A 81 3.23 -0.07 -3.73
C SER A 81 4.41 -0.82 -3.08
N ASN A 82 5.55 -0.91 -3.77
CA ASN A 82 6.77 -1.47 -3.19
C ASN A 82 7.37 -0.56 -2.11
N LEU A 83 7.36 0.76 -2.32
CA LEU A 83 7.84 1.74 -1.35
C LEU A 83 6.98 1.69 -0.08
N GLU A 84 5.66 1.67 -0.21
CA GLU A 84 4.69 1.51 0.88
C GLU A 84 4.90 0.18 1.64
N SER A 85 5.21 -0.90 0.95
CA SER A 85 5.54 -2.17 1.60
C SER A 85 6.88 -2.12 2.35
N SER A 86 7.87 -1.37 1.84
CA SER A 86 9.19 -1.22 2.45
C SER A 86 9.17 -0.39 3.73
N GLN A 87 8.13 0.42 3.93
CA GLN A 87 7.97 1.24 5.12
C GLN A 87 7.26 0.53 6.26
N LYS A 88 6.53 -0.55 5.98
CA LYS A 88 5.77 -1.30 6.99
C LYS A 88 6.72 -2.17 7.81
N VAL A 89 6.54 -2.12 9.12
CA VAL A 89 7.24 -3.02 10.05
C VAL A 89 6.20 -3.54 11.01
N ALA A 90 6.05 -4.86 11.05
CA ALA A 90 5.14 -5.51 11.96
C ALA A 90 5.58 -6.95 12.18
N PHE A 91 5.50 -7.41 13.43
CA PHE A 91 5.72 -8.80 13.74
C PHE A 91 4.73 -9.30 14.78
N THR A 92 4.48 -10.60 14.73
CA THR A 92 3.85 -11.36 15.80
C THR A 92 4.51 -12.72 15.84
N ALA A 93 4.98 -13.10 17.02
CA ALA A 93 5.61 -14.38 17.25
C ALA A 93 5.02 -15.04 18.49
N THR A 94 4.92 -16.37 18.46
CA THR A 94 4.36 -17.19 19.53
C THR A 94 5.24 -18.38 19.86
N VAL A 95 4.83 -19.16 20.86
CA VAL A 95 5.53 -20.38 21.28
C VAL A 95 5.04 -21.63 20.50
N THR A 96 5.93 -22.60 20.34
CA THR A 96 5.63 -23.91 19.69
C THR A 96 5.51 -25.07 20.66
N ARG A 97 5.87 -24.86 21.94
CA ARG A 97 5.81 -25.87 23.00
C ARG A 97 5.84 -25.21 24.37
N GLY A 98 5.41 -25.97 25.38
CA GLY A 98 5.60 -25.61 26.78
C GLY A 98 7.09 -25.42 27.08
N THR A 99 7.38 -24.47 27.96
CA THR A 99 8.76 -24.16 28.36
C THR A 99 8.79 -23.74 29.82
N ILE A 100 9.95 -23.92 30.45
CA ILE A 100 10.26 -23.38 31.77
C ILE A 100 11.35 -22.34 31.56
N SER A 101 11.06 -21.09 31.90
CA SER A 101 12.06 -20.03 31.82
C SER A 101 12.83 -19.90 33.14
N LYS A 102 14.11 -19.58 33.07
CA LYS A 102 14.96 -19.25 34.22
C LYS A 102 14.90 -17.75 34.54
N ASN A 103 15.31 -17.39 35.75
CA ASN A 103 15.51 -16.00 36.14
C ASN A 103 16.56 -15.36 35.24
N GLY A 104 16.28 -14.15 34.77
CA GLY A 104 17.12 -13.40 33.84
C GLY A 104 17.09 -13.86 32.39
N GLN A 105 16.34 -14.91 32.04
CA GLN A 105 16.34 -15.48 30.69
C GLN A 105 15.57 -14.61 29.69
N THR A 106 16.11 -14.43 28.47
CA THR A 106 15.35 -13.91 27.33
C THR A 106 14.30 -14.92 26.87
N LEU A 107 13.04 -14.49 26.79
CA LEU A 107 11.95 -15.33 26.33
C LEU A 107 11.93 -15.35 24.78
N VAL A 108 12.02 -16.54 24.20
CA VAL A 108 12.08 -16.74 22.75
C VAL A 108 10.73 -17.25 22.23
N PHE A 109 10.21 -16.63 21.17
CA PHE A 109 8.97 -16.99 20.50
C PHE A 109 9.30 -17.50 19.08
N PRO A 110 9.60 -18.79 18.91
CA PRO A 110 10.18 -19.30 17.67
C PRO A 110 9.17 -19.47 16.51
N ASN A 111 7.86 -19.41 16.79
CA ASN A 111 6.82 -19.51 15.78
C ASN A 111 6.48 -18.11 15.24
N ILE A 112 6.73 -17.86 13.97
CA ILE A 112 6.45 -16.56 13.35
C ILE A 112 5.07 -16.59 12.69
N ILE A 113 4.17 -15.71 13.12
CA ILE A 113 2.89 -15.45 12.44
C ILE A 113 3.07 -14.32 11.41
N THR A 114 3.81 -13.28 11.77
CA THR A 114 4.11 -12.13 10.90
C THR A 114 5.51 -11.61 11.21
N ASN A 115 6.24 -11.17 10.19
CA ASN A 115 7.55 -10.53 10.34
C ASN A 115 7.86 -9.60 9.15
N VAL A 116 6.92 -8.70 8.85
CA VAL A 116 7.08 -7.67 7.80
C VAL A 116 8.20 -6.71 8.23
N GLY A 117 9.13 -6.43 7.32
CA GLY A 117 10.34 -5.66 7.60
C GLY A 117 11.47 -6.47 8.27
N GLY A 118 11.23 -7.75 8.60
CA GLY A 118 12.29 -8.67 9.03
C GLY A 118 12.96 -8.35 10.38
N GLY A 119 12.34 -7.52 11.22
CA GLY A 119 12.95 -7.04 12.47
C GLY A 119 13.05 -8.10 13.57
N TYR A 120 12.15 -9.09 13.61
CA TYR A 120 12.15 -10.10 14.68
C TYR A 120 12.99 -11.33 14.34
N ASN A 121 13.87 -11.74 15.26
CA ASN A 121 14.70 -12.94 15.13
C ASN A 121 14.16 -14.09 16.00
N ARG A 122 13.63 -15.10 15.32
CA ARG A 122 13.02 -16.29 15.94
C ARG A 122 13.96 -17.17 16.77
N ALA A 123 15.27 -17.05 16.57
CA ALA A 123 16.26 -17.88 17.24
C ALA A 123 16.64 -17.34 18.63
N ASN A 124 16.58 -16.01 18.82
CA ASN A 124 17.00 -15.36 20.07
C ASN A 124 15.90 -14.52 20.75
N GLY A 125 14.74 -14.35 20.11
CA GLY A 125 13.60 -13.64 20.69
C GLY A 125 13.70 -12.12 20.62
N VAL A 126 14.63 -11.58 19.84
CA VAL A 126 14.94 -10.15 19.80
C VAL A 126 14.35 -9.51 18.55
N PHE A 127 13.63 -8.40 18.74
CA PHE A 127 13.30 -7.47 17.67
C PHE A 127 14.42 -6.44 17.52
N THR A 128 14.91 -6.24 16.29
CA THR A 128 15.86 -5.19 15.92
C THR A 128 15.14 -4.22 14.99
N ALA A 129 15.10 -2.94 15.35
CA ALA A 129 14.41 -1.92 14.57
C ALA A 129 15.07 -1.78 13.18
N PRO A 130 14.35 -2.09 12.09
CA PRO A 130 14.91 -2.00 10.74
C PRO A 130 14.94 -0.56 10.21
N ARG A 131 14.41 0.42 10.97
CA ARG A 131 14.41 1.84 10.67
C ARG A 131 14.03 2.67 11.90
N ASP A 132 14.21 3.97 11.81
CA ASP A 132 13.79 4.93 12.83
C ASP A 132 12.26 5.03 12.87
N GLY A 133 11.69 5.20 14.06
CA GLY A 133 10.26 5.46 14.22
C GLY A 133 9.71 5.17 15.61
N VAL A 134 8.40 5.37 15.76
CA VAL A 134 7.68 5.05 16.98
C VAL A 134 7.06 3.66 16.86
N TYR A 135 7.45 2.75 17.73
CA TYR A 135 7.00 1.37 17.73
C TYR A 135 6.09 1.10 18.91
N VAL A 136 5.06 0.29 18.69
CA VAL A 136 4.22 -0.27 19.74
C VAL A 136 4.53 -1.75 19.89
N PHE A 137 4.70 -2.20 21.13
CA PHE A 137 4.94 -3.60 21.47
C PHE A 137 3.89 -4.11 22.45
N PHE A 138 3.55 -5.39 22.33
CA PHE A 138 2.59 -6.09 23.18
C PHE A 138 3.18 -7.45 23.53
N CYS A 139 3.11 -7.83 24.81
CA CYS A 139 3.46 -9.17 25.24
C CYS A 139 2.38 -9.71 26.15
N ARG A 140 2.01 -10.96 25.92
CA ARG A 140 1.08 -11.75 26.74
C ARG A 140 1.81 -12.99 27.21
N ILE A 141 1.76 -13.24 28.52
CA ILE A 141 2.30 -14.44 29.14
C ILE A 141 1.25 -15.11 30.03
N THR A 142 1.10 -16.41 29.91
CA THR A 142 0.24 -17.24 30.76
C THR A 142 1.07 -18.23 31.57
N ALA A 143 1.01 -18.15 32.90
CA ALA A 143 1.68 -19.09 33.79
C ALA A 143 0.95 -20.44 33.80
N ALA A 144 1.69 -21.55 33.78
CA ALA A 144 1.16 -22.86 34.18
C ALA A 144 1.11 -22.93 35.73
N THR A 145 1.12 -24.14 36.28
CA THR A 145 1.29 -24.33 37.73
C THR A 145 2.65 -23.80 38.19
N ASN A 146 2.61 -22.76 39.03
CA ASN A 146 3.80 -22.15 39.61
C ASN A 146 3.55 -21.83 41.08
N PRO A 147 4.45 -22.22 42.01
CA PRO A 147 4.33 -21.84 43.42
C PRO A 147 4.69 -20.38 43.68
N SER A 148 5.38 -19.73 42.74
CA SER A 148 5.85 -18.35 42.84
C SER A 148 5.48 -17.55 41.61
N ASP A 149 5.43 -16.23 41.78
CA ASP A 149 5.13 -15.29 40.73
C ASP A 149 6.20 -15.25 39.63
N MET A 150 5.75 -15.04 38.40
CA MET A 150 6.63 -14.76 37.26
C MET A 150 6.62 -13.26 36.97
N TYR A 151 7.76 -12.72 36.56
CA TYR A 151 7.89 -11.32 36.15
C TYR A 151 8.59 -11.24 34.81
N PHE A 152 8.01 -10.49 33.87
CA PHE A 152 8.64 -10.22 32.59
C PHE A 152 8.79 -8.73 32.35
N ASP A 153 9.85 -8.36 31.67
CA ASP A 153 10.21 -6.97 31.36
C ASP A 153 10.47 -6.79 29.87
N PHE A 154 10.03 -5.65 29.34
CA PHE A 154 10.52 -5.10 28.08
C PHE A 154 11.89 -4.48 28.30
N ILE A 155 12.87 -4.97 27.54
CA ILE A 155 14.23 -4.48 27.56
C ILE A 155 14.51 -3.75 26.25
N LEU A 156 15.01 -2.52 26.32
CA LEU A 156 15.56 -1.75 25.20
C LEU A 156 17.06 -1.61 25.39
N ASN A 157 17.86 -2.17 24.48
CA ASN A 157 19.33 -2.08 24.50
C ASN A 157 19.96 -2.43 25.86
N GLY A 158 19.40 -3.42 26.56
CA GLY A 158 19.87 -3.88 27.87
C GLY A 158 19.25 -3.15 29.07
N SER A 159 18.57 -2.01 28.86
CA SER A 159 17.84 -1.28 29.89
C SER A 159 16.40 -1.75 29.98
N ARG A 160 15.94 -2.09 31.19
CA ARG A 160 14.51 -2.29 31.49
C ARG A 160 13.71 -1.01 31.22
N LYS A 161 12.54 -1.14 30.59
CA LYS A 161 11.63 -0.01 30.29
C LYS A 161 10.23 -0.16 30.90
N ALA A 162 9.65 -1.34 30.85
CA ALA A 162 8.39 -1.66 31.49
C ALA A 162 8.38 -3.13 31.91
N GLY A 163 7.51 -3.50 32.84
CA GLY A 163 7.39 -4.87 33.33
C GLY A 163 5.96 -5.25 33.68
N SER A 164 5.71 -6.54 33.82
CA SER A 164 4.44 -7.07 34.28
C SER A 164 4.63 -8.29 35.17
N LEU A 165 3.68 -8.45 36.08
CA LEU A 165 3.58 -9.58 37.01
C LEU A 165 2.57 -10.60 36.47
N VAL A 166 2.93 -11.88 36.49
CA VAL A 166 2.02 -13.01 36.30
C VAL A 166 1.94 -13.76 37.64
N TYR A 167 0.77 -13.74 38.27
CA TYR A 167 0.59 -14.40 39.58
C TYR A 167 0.79 -15.91 39.50
N GLY A 168 1.65 -16.43 40.38
CA GLY A 168 1.85 -17.86 40.58
C GLY A 168 0.75 -18.46 41.44
N ARG A 169 0.26 -19.64 41.06
CA ARG A 169 -0.65 -20.46 41.88
C ARG A 169 -0.43 -21.94 41.64
N ASN A 170 -0.44 -22.72 42.72
CA ASN A 170 -0.47 -24.19 42.68
C ASN A 170 -1.87 -24.72 42.32
N ASN A 171 -2.91 -24.16 42.94
CA ASN A 171 -4.30 -24.56 42.73
C ASN A 171 -4.99 -23.55 41.80
N ASN A 172 -5.77 -24.04 40.83
CA ASN A 172 -6.39 -23.22 39.78
C ASN A 172 -5.35 -22.34 39.03
N PRO A 173 -4.38 -22.96 38.31
CA PRO A 173 -3.31 -22.27 37.60
C PRO A 173 -3.84 -21.50 36.37
N TYR A 174 -2.97 -21.10 35.43
CA TYR A 174 -3.36 -20.38 34.20
C TYR A 174 -3.70 -18.90 34.41
N ARG A 175 -2.89 -18.20 35.21
CA ARG A 175 -2.95 -16.74 35.28
C ARG A 175 -2.23 -16.13 34.10
N THR A 176 -2.87 -15.15 33.48
CA THR A 176 -2.32 -14.41 32.36
C THR A 176 -2.00 -12.99 32.78
N SER A 177 -0.91 -12.47 32.26
CA SER A 177 -0.60 -11.05 32.30
C SER A 177 -0.21 -10.57 30.92
N SER A 178 -0.68 -9.38 30.57
CA SER A 178 -0.34 -8.70 29.33
C SER A 178 0.17 -7.30 29.64
N ASN A 179 1.16 -6.84 28.88
CA ASN A 179 1.60 -5.46 28.95
C ASN A 179 1.99 -4.95 27.56
N SER A 180 1.94 -3.63 27.38
CA SER A 180 2.34 -2.96 26.16
C SER A 180 3.25 -1.78 26.45
N ILE A 181 4.04 -1.38 25.45
CA ILE A 181 4.90 -0.22 25.54
C ILE A 181 5.02 0.46 24.18
N VAL A 182 5.07 1.79 24.19
CA VAL A 182 5.38 2.62 23.03
C VAL A 182 6.80 3.14 23.17
N LEU A 183 7.65 2.95 22.16
CA LEU A 183 9.06 3.33 22.17
C LEU A 183 9.43 4.06 20.87
N GLN A 184 10.11 5.20 21.01
CA GLN A 184 10.87 5.78 19.91
C GLN A 184 12.16 4.98 19.75
N LEU A 185 12.35 4.37 18.58
CA LEU A 185 13.54 3.58 18.26
C LEU A 185 14.32 4.21 17.10
N ARG A 186 15.62 3.97 17.11
CA ARG A 186 16.51 4.18 15.98
C ARG A 186 16.83 2.86 15.30
N HIS A 187 17.21 2.92 14.03
CA HIS A 187 17.71 1.78 13.29
C HIS A 187 18.80 1.04 14.10
N GLY A 188 18.59 -0.27 14.29
CA GLY A 188 19.50 -1.13 15.05
C GLY A 188 19.19 -1.24 16.55
N ASP A 189 18.28 -0.44 17.09
CA ASP A 189 17.83 -0.61 18.48
C ASP A 189 17.18 -1.98 18.67
N ARG A 190 17.46 -2.61 19.82
CA ARG A 190 17.02 -3.97 20.12
C ARG A 190 16.03 -3.98 21.27
N VAL A 191 14.87 -4.61 21.03
CA VAL A 191 13.80 -4.80 22.00
C VAL A 191 13.54 -6.30 22.18
N TRP A 192 13.46 -6.75 23.44
CA TRP A 192 13.10 -8.13 23.75
C TRP A 192 12.39 -8.24 25.10
N VAL A 193 11.81 -9.41 25.33
CA VAL A 193 11.17 -9.77 26.60
C VAL A 193 12.14 -10.60 27.43
N LYS A 194 12.38 -10.16 28.67
CA LYS A 194 13.23 -10.86 29.64
C LYS A 194 12.38 -11.29 30.83
N MET A 195 12.51 -12.55 31.24
CA MET A 195 11.94 -13.05 32.48
C MET A 195 12.83 -12.63 33.64
N THR A 196 12.45 -11.60 34.39
CA THR A 196 13.16 -11.22 35.63
C THR A 196 13.04 -12.32 36.67
N TYR A 197 11.82 -12.85 36.83
CA TYR A 197 11.58 -14.10 37.54
C TYR A 197 10.89 -15.08 36.61
N GLY A 198 11.51 -16.24 36.42
CA GLY A 198 11.06 -17.28 35.52
C GLY A 198 10.05 -18.24 36.17
N GLY A 199 9.52 -19.15 35.37
CA GLY A 199 8.57 -20.15 35.82
C GLY A 199 8.12 -21.04 34.67
N ASN A 200 7.14 -21.90 34.96
CA ASN A 200 6.51 -22.78 33.99
C ASN A 200 5.46 -22.02 33.18
N HIS A 201 5.57 -22.07 31.85
CA HIS A 201 4.67 -21.37 30.92
C HIS A 201 3.57 -22.32 30.47
N TYR A 202 2.33 -21.83 30.49
CA TYR A 202 1.21 -22.57 29.93
C TYR A 202 1.31 -22.64 28.41
N TYR A 203 0.93 -23.79 27.85
CA TYR A 203 0.97 -24.04 26.42
C TYR A 203 -0.11 -25.05 26.02
N TYR A 204 -0.81 -24.76 24.92
CA TYR A 204 -1.72 -25.69 24.26
C TYR A 204 -1.62 -25.51 22.74
N GLY A 205 -0.86 -26.40 22.07
CA GLY A 205 -0.71 -26.39 20.62
C GLY A 205 0.08 -25.20 20.02
N VAL A 206 0.49 -25.36 18.75
CA VAL A 206 1.23 -24.31 18.03
C VAL A 206 0.35 -23.07 17.88
N GLY A 207 0.90 -21.90 18.12
CA GLY A 207 0.11 -20.66 18.26
C GLY A 207 0.07 -20.21 19.71
N GLY A 208 -0.07 -21.16 20.64
CA GLY A 208 0.14 -20.99 22.08
C GLY A 208 -0.65 -19.86 22.76
N ASP A 209 -0.47 -19.73 24.08
CA ASP A 209 -1.08 -18.67 24.90
C ASP A 209 -0.06 -17.59 25.31
N GLN A 210 1.11 -17.63 24.66
CA GLN A 210 2.22 -16.69 24.84
C GLN A 210 2.47 -16.01 23.50
N SER A 211 2.46 -14.68 23.49
CA SER A 211 2.74 -13.92 22.27
C SER A 211 3.61 -12.70 22.55
N PHE A 212 4.40 -12.34 21.55
CA PHE A 212 5.10 -11.08 21.47
C PHE A 212 4.87 -10.48 20.09
N SER A 213 4.30 -9.29 20.07
CA SER A 213 3.92 -8.56 18.87
C SER A 213 4.45 -7.14 18.92
N GLY A 214 4.62 -6.54 17.75
CA GLY A 214 4.85 -5.12 17.65
C GLY A 214 4.81 -4.61 16.22
N TYR A 215 4.64 -3.31 16.07
CA TYR A 215 4.58 -2.65 14.76
C TYR A 215 5.05 -1.20 14.83
N LEU A 216 5.48 -0.67 13.69
CA LEU A 216 5.78 0.74 13.47
C LEU A 216 4.48 1.51 13.23
N LEU A 217 4.31 2.65 13.91
CA LEU A 217 3.21 3.60 13.68
C LEU A 217 3.38 4.40 12.38
#